data_AF-A0A2V2AKY3-F1
#
_entry.id   AF-A0A2V2AKY3-F1
#
_cell.length_a   1.000
_cell.length_b   1.000
_cell.length_c   1.000
_cell.angle_alpha   90.00
_cell.angle_beta   90.00
_cell.angle_gamma   90.00
#
_symmetry.space_group_name_H-M   'P 1'
#
loop_
_entity.id
_entity.type
_entity.pdbx_description
1 polymer ?
#
loop_
_entity_poly.entity_id
_entity_poly.type
_entity_poly.pdbx_seq_one_letter_code
_entity_poly.pdbx_strand_id
1 'polypeptide(L)'
;MTLSQRIVALFAVAVALGGCTGNPVYTAKEHFPSDRGLTNDRMSRAIVTALIERQWVVQSARPGMIKAAVTVRDKHHAEIDIPYTSNSFEIDYRDSRGLDYQDGRIHGTYNRWITYLRDDVIQQLAADPDRDQLVALQNAYEPTFQNFREGVKRATEIGLLDGSVKFYLAGEALPANVSKLNTVSSSRITHNEEVSDEDACFWALQSTLATLQSKAKKAGANAVINIAGAGKRDLSSDSGSYQCLPKVQVSGVVLRGELVRIE
;
A
#
# COMPACT_ATOMS: atom_id res chain seq x y z
N MET A 1 -37.30 38.53 -60.17
CA MET A 1 -36.73 37.84 -58.99
C MET A 1 -35.43 38.55 -58.63
N THR A 2 -35.46 39.33 -57.55
CA THR A 2 -34.40 40.27 -57.19
C THR A 2 -33.19 39.54 -56.61
N LEU A 3 -31.99 40.09 -56.86
CA LEU A 3 -30.68 39.53 -56.50
C LEU A 3 -30.56 39.15 -55.01
N SER A 4 -31.37 39.79 -54.15
CA SER A 4 -31.46 39.59 -52.72
C SER A 4 -32.04 38.22 -52.29
N GLN A 5 -32.81 37.53 -53.15
CA GLN A 5 -33.38 36.22 -52.82
C GLN A 5 -32.42 35.04 -53.05
N ARG A 6 -31.32 35.24 -53.80
CA ARG A 6 -30.29 34.18 -53.99
C ARG A 6 -29.29 34.11 -52.86
N ILE A 7 -29.14 35.18 -52.07
CA ILE A 7 -28.17 35.25 -50.97
C ILE A 7 -28.73 34.55 -49.71
N VAL A 8 -30.05 34.55 -49.51
CA VAL A 8 -30.69 33.86 -48.37
C VAL A 8 -30.66 32.33 -48.52
N ALA A 9 -30.60 31.81 -49.75
CA ALA A 9 -30.51 30.37 -49.99
C ALA A 9 -29.09 29.78 -49.78
N LEU A 10 -28.07 30.62 -49.59
CA LEU A 10 -26.67 30.19 -49.39
C LEU A 10 -26.24 30.18 -47.92
N PHE A 11 -27.11 30.59 -47.00
CA PHE A 11 -26.83 30.62 -45.55
C PHE A 11 -27.45 29.47 -44.75
N ALA A 12 -28.11 28.50 -45.40
CA ALA A 12 -28.90 27.46 -44.73
C ALA A 12 -28.28 26.05 -44.75
N VAL A 13 -27.01 25.86 -45.19
CA VAL A 13 -26.33 24.55 -45.18
C VAL A 13 -24.92 24.67 -44.60
N ALA A 14 -24.83 25.15 -43.36
CA ALA A 14 -23.65 25.02 -42.52
C ALA A 14 -24.05 24.43 -41.16
N VAL A 15 -24.84 23.36 -41.19
CA VAL A 15 -25.18 22.59 -39.98
C VAL A 15 -24.04 21.60 -39.70
N ALA A 16 -23.20 22.00 -38.74
CA ALA A 16 -22.46 21.16 -37.81
C ALA A 16 -21.83 19.85 -38.34
N LEU A 17 -20.66 19.96 -38.95
CA LEU A 17 -19.65 18.88 -38.86
C LEU A 17 -18.78 19.15 -37.63
N GLY A 18 -19.36 19.00 -36.44
CA GLY A 18 -18.59 18.83 -35.21
C GLY A 18 -17.95 17.44 -35.26
N GLY A 19 -16.76 17.35 -35.85
CA GLY A 19 -16.04 16.08 -35.96
C GLY A 19 -15.80 15.48 -34.57
N CYS A 20 -16.21 14.24 -34.36
CA CYS A 20 -15.88 13.46 -33.17
C CYS A 20 -14.36 13.22 -33.12
N THR A 21 -13.62 14.05 -32.40
CA THR A 21 -12.14 13.98 -32.28
C THR A 21 -11.66 12.96 -31.23
N GLY A 22 -12.51 11.99 -30.86
CA GLY A 22 -12.15 10.92 -29.93
C GLY A 22 -11.20 9.90 -30.59
N ASN A 23 -10.20 9.43 -29.85
CA ASN A 23 -9.33 8.32 -30.23
C ASN A 23 -9.87 7.02 -29.63
N PRO A 24 -9.64 5.83 -30.20
CA PRO A 24 -9.92 4.58 -29.50
C PRO A 24 -9.28 4.61 -28.10
N VAL A 25 -10.02 4.14 -27.10
CA VAL A 25 -9.53 4.07 -25.72
C VAL A 25 -8.30 3.16 -25.70
N TYR A 26 -7.20 3.69 -25.17
CA TYR A 26 -5.97 2.94 -25.03
C TYR A 26 -5.96 2.19 -23.70
N THR A 27 -5.83 0.86 -23.80
CA THR A 27 -5.57 -0.02 -22.66
C THR A 27 -4.11 -0.46 -22.70
N ALA A 28 -3.35 -0.11 -21.67
CA ALA A 28 -1.97 -0.58 -21.53
C ALA A 28 -1.98 -2.02 -21.03
N LYS A 29 -1.33 -2.94 -21.76
CA LYS A 29 -1.19 -4.36 -21.39
C LYS A 29 0.27 -4.74 -21.41
N GLU A 30 0.80 -5.16 -20.27
CA GLU A 30 2.18 -5.57 -20.15
C GLU A 30 2.30 -6.98 -19.58
N HIS A 31 3.19 -7.76 -20.18
CA HIS A 31 3.53 -9.11 -19.74
C HIS A 31 5.04 -9.28 -19.68
N PHE A 32 5.51 -9.84 -18.58
CA PHE A 32 6.93 -10.03 -18.29
C PHE A 32 7.26 -11.52 -18.21
N PRO A 33 8.44 -11.93 -18.71
CA PRO A 33 8.95 -13.28 -18.51
C PRO A 33 8.95 -13.71 -17.04
N SER A 34 8.54 -14.95 -16.76
CA SER A 34 8.42 -15.49 -15.40
C SER A 34 9.76 -15.65 -14.67
N ASP A 35 10.87 -15.71 -15.40
CA ASP A 35 12.23 -15.81 -14.88
C ASP A 35 12.77 -14.49 -14.29
N ARG A 36 12.07 -13.36 -14.52
CA ARG A 36 12.39 -12.06 -13.91
C ARG A 36 12.22 -12.04 -12.38
N GLY A 37 11.58 -13.06 -11.79
CA GLY A 37 11.42 -13.18 -10.34
C GLY A 37 10.60 -12.06 -9.70
N LEU A 38 9.79 -11.33 -10.48
CA LEU A 38 8.90 -10.29 -9.97
C LEU A 38 7.87 -10.92 -9.01
N THR A 39 7.55 -10.22 -7.93
CA THR A 39 6.53 -10.62 -6.95
C THR A 39 5.29 -9.74 -7.09
N ASN A 40 4.13 -10.23 -6.65
CA ASN A 40 2.90 -9.42 -6.60
C ASN A 40 3.12 -8.12 -5.81
N ASP A 41 3.88 -8.17 -4.70
CA ASP A 41 4.16 -6.99 -3.90
C ASP A 41 5.03 -5.97 -4.65
N ARG A 42 6.01 -6.44 -5.44
CA ARG A 42 6.85 -5.55 -6.27
C ARG A 42 6.02 -4.89 -7.37
N MET A 43 5.14 -5.66 -8.03
CA MET A 43 4.22 -5.13 -9.04
C MET A 43 3.27 -4.09 -8.44
N SER A 44 2.61 -4.44 -7.33
CA SER A 44 1.70 -3.53 -6.63
C SER A 44 2.38 -2.24 -6.21
N ARG A 45 3.60 -2.32 -5.65
CA ARG A 45 4.37 -1.14 -5.26
C ARG A 45 4.72 -0.26 -6.46
N ALA A 46 5.22 -0.84 -7.55
CA ALA A 46 5.57 -0.08 -8.76
C ALA A 46 4.35 0.68 -9.32
N ILE A 47 3.18 0.02 -9.37
CA ILE A 47 1.92 0.63 -9.80
C ILE A 47 1.52 1.78 -8.87
N VAL A 48 1.48 1.56 -7.55
CA VAL A 48 1.08 2.57 -6.58
C VAL A 48 2.03 3.77 -6.59
N THR A 49 3.34 3.54 -6.66
CA THR A 49 4.34 4.63 -6.75
C THR A 49 4.11 5.49 -7.99
N ALA A 50 3.97 4.86 -9.16
CA ALA A 50 3.73 5.58 -10.42
C ALA A 50 2.41 6.38 -10.39
N LEU A 51 1.36 5.84 -9.77
CA LEU A 51 0.10 6.56 -9.58
C LEU A 51 0.29 7.83 -8.74
N ILE A 52 0.95 7.72 -7.59
CA ILE A 52 1.17 8.84 -6.67
C ILE A 52 2.06 9.92 -7.30
N GLU A 53 3.15 9.54 -7.96
CA GLU A 53 4.05 10.48 -8.66
C GLU A 53 3.32 11.27 -9.74
N ARG A 54 2.30 10.66 -10.36
CA ARG A 54 1.41 11.30 -11.34
C ARG A 54 0.16 11.92 -10.74
N GLN A 55 0.08 12.03 -9.42
CA GLN A 55 -1.05 12.62 -8.69
C GLN A 55 -2.40 11.92 -8.97
N TRP A 56 -2.38 10.63 -9.31
CA TRP A 56 -3.57 9.79 -9.25
C TRP A 56 -3.88 9.45 -7.80
N VAL A 57 -5.15 9.49 -7.44
CA VAL A 57 -5.66 9.07 -6.15
C VAL A 57 -5.94 7.57 -6.20
N VAL A 58 -5.26 6.80 -5.34
CA VAL A 58 -5.54 5.38 -5.15
C VAL A 58 -6.82 5.24 -4.34
N GLN A 59 -7.88 4.72 -4.96
CA GLN A 59 -9.16 4.48 -4.30
C GLN A 59 -9.20 3.12 -3.60
N SER A 60 -8.45 2.14 -4.09
CA SER A 60 -8.30 0.82 -3.46
C SER A 60 -7.05 0.11 -3.98
N ALA A 61 -6.31 -0.56 -3.10
CA ALA A 61 -5.20 -1.43 -3.47
C ALA A 61 -5.36 -2.78 -2.77
N ARG A 62 -5.96 -3.76 -3.48
CA ARG A 62 -6.11 -5.13 -3.00
C ARG A 62 -5.15 -6.05 -3.78
N PRO A 63 -4.80 -7.23 -3.24
CA PRO A 63 -4.01 -8.20 -3.99
C PRO A 63 -4.64 -8.49 -5.36
N GLY A 64 -3.86 -8.27 -6.41
CA GLY A 64 -4.24 -8.48 -7.81
C GLY A 64 -5.15 -7.42 -8.44
N MET A 65 -5.53 -6.36 -7.70
CA MET A 65 -6.43 -5.32 -8.20
C MET A 65 -6.17 -3.95 -7.55
N ILE A 66 -5.82 -2.95 -8.34
CA ILE A 66 -5.73 -1.54 -7.91
C ILE A 66 -6.79 -0.71 -8.63
N LYS A 67 -7.43 0.22 -7.91
CA LYS A 67 -8.38 1.18 -8.45
C LYS A 67 -7.86 2.59 -8.20
N ALA A 68 -7.88 3.43 -9.23
CA ALA A 68 -7.39 4.80 -9.11
C ALA A 68 -8.21 5.80 -9.92
N ALA A 69 -8.14 7.07 -9.53
CA ALA A 69 -8.77 8.16 -10.26
C ALA A 69 -7.85 9.38 -10.31
N VAL A 70 -8.00 10.19 -11.35
CA VAL A 70 -7.33 11.48 -11.48
C VAL A 70 -8.33 12.54 -11.85
N THR A 71 -8.18 13.72 -11.27
CA THR A 71 -8.93 14.92 -11.64
C THR A 71 -7.94 16.04 -11.93
N VAL A 72 -7.97 16.56 -13.16
CA VAL A 72 -7.07 17.64 -13.59
C VAL A 72 -7.88 18.90 -13.83
N ARG A 73 -7.50 19.98 -13.12
CA ARG A 73 -8.10 21.32 -13.22
C ARG A 73 -9.63 21.32 -13.04
N ASP A 74 -10.14 20.43 -12.18
CA ASP A 74 -11.58 20.22 -11.92
C ASP A 74 -12.45 19.99 -13.16
N LYS A 75 -11.82 19.63 -14.30
CA LYS A 75 -12.47 19.53 -15.60
C LYS A 75 -12.38 18.13 -16.18
N HIS A 76 -11.17 17.56 -16.18
CA HIS A 76 -10.92 16.26 -16.79
C HIS A 76 -10.74 15.23 -15.69
N HIS A 77 -11.68 14.30 -15.60
CA HIS A 77 -11.69 13.25 -14.60
C HIS A 77 -11.68 11.88 -15.28
N ALA A 78 -10.83 10.98 -14.80
CA ALA A 78 -10.78 9.60 -15.27
C ALA A 78 -10.64 8.65 -14.09
N GLU A 79 -11.25 7.47 -14.22
CA GLU A 79 -11.14 6.36 -13.30
C GLU A 79 -10.63 5.12 -14.04
N ILE A 80 -9.75 4.37 -13.38
CA ILE A 80 -9.12 3.18 -13.94
C ILE A 80 -9.13 2.02 -12.96
N ASP A 81 -9.16 0.82 -13.54
CA ASP A 81 -8.98 -0.46 -12.87
C ASP A 81 -7.67 -1.06 -13.38
N ILE A 82 -6.80 -1.49 -12.47
CA ILE A 82 -5.47 -2.03 -12.77
C ILE A 82 -5.37 -3.45 -12.20
N PRO A 83 -5.88 -4.47 -12.92
CA PRO A 83 -5.63 -5.85 -12.53
C PRO A 83 -4.15 -6.18 -12.75
N TYR A 84 -3.56 -6.94 -11.83
CA TYR A 84 -2.15 -7.29 -11.91
C TYR A 84 -1.85 -8.66 -11.32
N THR A 85 -0.70 -9.21 -11.72
CA THR A 85 -0.11 -10.42 -11.15
C THR A 85 1.39 -10.18 -10.90
N SER A 86 2.12 -11.22 -10.53
CA SER A 86 3.58 -11.14 -10.41
C SER A 86 4.27 -10.89 -11.75
N ASN A 87 3.63 -11.15 -12.89
CA ASN A 87 4.27 -11.08 -14.21
C ASN A 87 3.50 -10.25 -15.24
N SER A 88 2.43 -9.56 -14.85
CA SER A 88 1.63 -8.76 -15.78
C SER A 88 0.84 -7.69 -15.05
N PHE A 89 0.50 -6.63 -15.78
CA PHE A 89 -0.53 -5.69 -15.37
C PHE A 89 -1.26 -5.15 -16.61
N GLU A 90 -2.48 -4.71 -16.40
CA GLU A 90 -3.29 -4.01 -17.38
C GLU A 90 -3.82 -2.72 -16.76
N ILE A 91 -3.99 -1.66 -17.55
CA ILE A 91 -4.63 -0.41 -17.08
C ILE A 91 -5.89 -0.22 -17.90
N ASP A 92 -7.01 -0.56 -17.28
CA ASP A 92 -8.35 -0.54 -17.87
C ASP A 92 -9.07 0.76 -17.58
N TYR A 93 -9.71 1.28 -18.62
CA TYR A 93 -10.68 2.35 -18.48
C TYR A 93 -11.90 1.87 -17.68
N ARG A 94 -12.27 2.62 -16.64
CA ARG A 94 -13.50 2.37 -15.87
C ARG A 94 -14.57 3.42 -16.12
N ASP A 95 -14.23 4.70 -15.96
CA ASP A 95 -15.18 5.82 -16.14
C ASP A 95 -14.45 7.14 -16.43
N SER A 96 -15.15 8.15 -16.94
CA SER A 96 -14.62 9.50 -17.10
C SER A 96 -15.67 10.60 -17.19
N ARG A 97 -15.25 11.83 -16.82
CA ARG A 97 -16.02 13.06 -17.03
C ARG A 97 -15.15 14.12 -17.69
N GLY A 98 -15.73 14.86 -18.64
CA GLY A 98 -15.03 15.90 -19.39
C GLY A 98 -13.94 15.36 -20.35
N LEU A 99 -14.00 14.08 -20.72
CA LEU A 99 -13.08 13.44 -21.67
C LEU A 99 -13.78 12.93 -22.93
N ASP A 100 -15.03 13.32 -23.13
CA ASP A 100 -15.84 13.01 -24.32
C ASP A 100 -15.82 11.51 -24.67
N TYR A 101 -15.95 10.65 -23.66
CA TYR A 101 -16.05 9.22 -23.86
C TYR A 101 -17.36 8.88 -24.58
N GLN A 102 -17.25 8.23 -25.73
CA GLN A 102 -18.38 7.75 -26.50
C GLN A 102 -17.96 6.54 -27.34
N ASP A 103 -18.70 5.43 -27.23
CA ASP A 103 -18.56 4.24 -28.06
C ASP A 103 -17.10 3.72 -28.18
N GLY A 104 -16.42 3.60 -27.03
CA GLY A 104 -15.03 3.12 -26.98
C GLY A 104 -14.00 4.12 -27.52
N ARG A 105 -14.40 5.38 -27.75
CA ARG A 105 -13.52 6.48 -28.10
C ARG A 105 -13.47 7.50 -26.97
N ILE A 106 -12.32 8.17 -26.79
CA ILE A 106 -12.04 9.10 -25.69
C ILE A 106 -11.07 10.20 -26.15
N HIS A 107 -11.10 11.34 -25.47
CA HIS A 107 -10.15 12.42 -25.70
C HIS A 107 -8.70 11.94 -25.54
N GLY A 108 -7.81 12.36 -26.44
CA GLY A 108 -6.42 11.87 -26.48
C GLY A 108 -5.58 12.17 -25.23
N THR A 109 -6.03 13.10 -24.39
CA THR A 109 -5.46 13.36 -23.06
C THR A 109 -5.50 12.12 -22.16
N TYR A 110 -6.59 11.36 -22.18
CA TYR A 110 -6.70 10.13 -21.40
C TYR A 110 -5.62 9.13 -21.83
N ASN A 111 -5.56 8.82 -23.13
CA ASN A 111 -4.57 7.87 -23.66
C ASN A 111 -3.14 8.29 -23.29
N ARG A 112 -2.85 9.60 -23.34
CA ARG A 112 -1.56 10.14 -22.92
C ARG A 112 -1.26 9.87 -21.44
N TRP A 113 -2.23 10.06 -20.55
CA TRP A 113 -2.05 9.72 -19.14
C TRP A 113 -1.78 8.24 -18.93
N ILE A 114 -2.49 7.36 -19.64
CA ILE A 114 -2.29 5.91 -19.55
C ILE A 114 -0.91 5.50 -20.10
N THR A 115 -0.47 6.08 -21.23
CA THR A 115 0.87 5.85 -21.77
C THR A 115 1.93 6.23 -20.75
N TYR A 116 1.83 7.42 -20.17
CA TYR A 116 2.83 7.89 -19.22
C TYR A 116 2.81 7.09 -17.91
N LEU A 117 1.63 6.72 -17.42
CA LEU A 117 1.51 5.87 -16.24
C LEU A 117 2.14 4.50 -16.48
N ARG A 118 1.87 3.86 -17.63
CA ARG A 118 2.51 2.60 -18.03
C ARG A 118 4.03 2.72 -18.05
N ASP A 119 4.55 3.75 -18.69
CA ASP A 119 6.01 3.94 -18.83
C ASP A 119 6.67 4.11 -17.46
N ASP A 120 6.04 4.83 -16.53
CA ASP A 120 6.52 4.95 -15.15
C ASP A 120 6.47 3.61 -14.42
N VAL A 121 5.40 2.82 -14.55
CA VAL A 121 5.34 1.48 -13.93
C VAL A 121 6.48 0.61 -14.46
N ILE A 122 6.73 0.62 -15.76
CA ILE A 122 7.86 -0.11 -16.36
C ILE A 122 9.19 0.42 -15.82
N GLN A 123 9.35 1.73 -15.70
CA GLN A 123 10.56 2.34 -15.13
C GLN A 123 10.77 1.93 -13.67
N GLN A 124 9.73 1.94 -12.84
CA GLN A 124 9.75 1.51 -11.45
C GLN A 124 10.06 0.00 -11.32
N LEU A 125 9.61 -0.82 -12.28
CA LEU A 125 9.95 -2.24 -12.36
C LEU A 125 11.38 -2.50 -12.86
N ALA A 126 11.90 -1.64 -13.75
CA ALA A 126 13.20 -1.76 -14.39
C ALA A 126 14.36 -1.21 -13.56
N ALA A 127 14.12 -0.16 -12.77
CA ALA A 127 15.01 0.22 -11.69
C ALA A 127 15.22 -1.02 -10.82
N ASP A 128 16.45 -1.51 -10.68
CA ASP A 128 16.79 -2.64 -9.82
C ASP A 128 16.79 -2.15 -8.36
N PRO A 129 15.68 -2.32 -7.61
CA PRO A 129 15.55 -1.74 -6.29
C PRO A 129 16.11 -2.72 -5.23
N ASP A 130 16.57 -3.91 -5.62
CA ASP A 130 16.97 -4.96 -4.69
C ASP A 130 18.47 -4.95 -4.38
N ARG A 131 19.31 -4.23 -5.13
CA ARG A 131 20.76 -4.15 -4.79
C ARG A 131 21.21 -2.79 -4.29
N ASP A 132 20.81 -1.71 -4.96
CA ASP A 132 21.26 -0.35 -4.60
C ASP A 132 20.34 0.29 -3.55
N GLN A 133 19.04 -0.01 -3.57
CA GLN A 133 18.12 0.44 -2.53
C GLN A 133 18.33 -0.30 -1.20
N LEU A 134 18.79 -1.56 -1.20
CA LEU A 134 19.19 -2.24 0.04
C LEU A 134 20.37 -1.55 0.76
N VAL A 135 21.26 -0.88 0.01
CA VAL A 135 22.40 -0.14 0.59
C VAL A 135 21.99 1.29 0.99
N ALA A 136 21.10 1.94 0.24
CA ALA A 136 20.57 3.27 0.59
C ALA A 136 19.55 3.23 1.75
N LEU A 137 18.66 2.23 1.80
CA LEU A 137 17.68 2.02 2.89
C LEU A 137 18.34 1.66 4.22
N GLN A 138 19.58 1.17 4.21
CA GLN A 138 20.33 0.93 5.44
C GLN A 138 20.79 2.21 6.13
N ASN A 139 20.88 3.33 5.40
CA ASN A 139 21.55 4.57 5.85
C ASN A 139 20.67 5.84 5.80
N ALA A 140 19.37 5.76 5.49
CA ALA A 140 18.52 6.93 5.29
C ALA A 140 17.30 7.07 6.22
N TYR A 141 17.05 6.15 7.16
CA TYR A 141 15.96 6.29 8.14
C TYR A 141 16.48 5.97 9.54
N GLU A 142 16.50 6.99 10.40
CA GLU A 142 16.81 6.85 11.82
C GLU A 142 15.70 6.02 12.49
N PRO A 143 16.03 4.94 13.23
CA PRO A 143 15.03 4.18 13.98
C PRO A 143 14.37 5.06 15.04
N THR A 144 13.03 5.12 15.03
CA THR A 144 12.29 5.70 16.16
C THR A 144 12.05 4.60 17.19
N PHE A 145 12.41 4.90 18.43
CA PHE A 145 12.21 4.02 19.57
C PHE A 145 10.92 4.44 20.27
N GLN A 146 9.94 3.55 20.26
CA GLN A 146 8.62 3.78 20.85
C GLN A 146 8.47 2.98 22.13
N ASN A 147 7.71 3.49 23.10
CA ASN A 147 7.54 2.83 24.39
C ASN A 147 6.70 1.54 24.24
N PHE A 148 7.29 0.39 24.57
CA PHE A 148 6.61 -0.90 24.42
C PHE A 148 5.44 -1.06 25.39
N ARG A 149 5.60 -0.60 26.63
CA ARG A 149 4.58 -0.69 27.68
C ARG A 149 3.37 0.17 27.34
N GLU A 150 3.59 1.33 26.73
CA GLU A 150 2.52 2.17 26.20
C GLU A 150 1.72 1.46 25.11
N GLY A 151 2.39 0.76 24.18
CA GLY A 151 1.69 0.00 23.14
C GLY A 151 0.82 -1.12 23.70
N VAL A 152 1.31 -1.86 24.70
CA VAL A 152 0.53 -2.88 25.41
C VAL A 152 -0.66 -2.26 26.16
N LYS A 153 -0.45 -1.11 26.81
CA LYS A 153 -1.50 -0.37 27.53
C LYS A 153 -2.63 0.04 26.58
N ARG A 154 -2.30 0.77 25.50
CA ARG A 154 -3.27 1.21 24.49
C ARG A 154 -4.06 0.03 23.91
N ALA A 155 -3.39 -1.10 23.64
CA ALA A 155 -4.04 -2.31 23.11
C ALA A 155 -5.03 -2.95 24.09
N THR A 156 -4.73 -2.88 25.39
CA THR A 156 -5.58 -3.43 26.45
C THR A 156 -6.80 -2.53 26.68
N GLU A 157 -6.61 -1.21 26.65
CA GLU A 157 -7.68 -0.22 26.83
C GLU A 157 -8.76 -0.32 25.72
N ILE A 158 -8.35 -0.58 24.48
CA ILE A 158 -9.28 -0.78 23.35
C ILE A 158 -9.83 -2.21 23.25
N GLY A 159 -9.48 -3.10 24.19
CA GLY A 159 -9.96 -4.49 24.24
C GLY A 159 -9.35 -5.42 23.19
N LEU A 160 -8.31 -4.99 22.46
CA LEU A 160 -7.59 -5.84 21.50
C LEU A 160 -6.74 -6.90 22.23
N LEU A 161 -6.14 -6.51 23.35
CA LEU A 161 -5.59 -7.42 24.35
C LEU A 161 -6.59 -7.53 25.50
N ASP A 162 -6.84 -8.76 25.95
CA ASP A 162 -7.81 -8.98 27.02
C ASP A 162 -7.17 -9.07 28.41
N GLY A 163 -5.87 -8.77 28.50
CA GLY A 163 -5.11 -8.78 29.74
C GLY A 163 -4.78 -10.18 30.30
N SER A 164 -5.30 -11.25 29.68
CA SER A 164 -5.05 -12.65 30.10
C SER A 164 -3.67 -13.17 29.72
N VAL A 165 -3.04 -12.56 28.70
CA VAL A 165 -1.67 -12.88 28.28
C VAL A 165 -0.76 -11.70 28.60
N LYS A 166 0.29 -11.96 29.40
CA LYS A 166 1.29 -10.94 29.76
C LYS A 166 2.44 -10.92 28.74
N PHE A 167 2.95 -9.73 28.43
CA PHE A 167 4.03 -9.53 27.45
C PHE A 167 5.25 -8.94 28.13
N TYR A 168 6.42 -9.53 27.90
CA TYR A 168 7.70 -9.09 28.47
C TYR A 168 8.77 -9.00 27.40
N LEU A 169 9.47 -7.86 27.34
CA LEU A 169 10.62 -7.71 26.44
C LEU A 169 11.79 -8.56 26.90
N ALA A 170 12.70 -8.86 25.97
CA ALA A 170 13.99 -9.44 26.33
C ALA A 170 14.75 -8.50 27.29
N GLY A 171 15.25 -9.02 28.40
CA GLY A 171 15.93 -8.24 29.45
C GLY A 171 15.02 -7.75 30.58
N GLU A 172 13.70 -7.85 30.44
CA GLU A 172 12.77 -7.44 31.50
C GLU A 172 12.71 -8.46 32.64
N ALA A 173 12.59 -7.97 33.88
CA ALA A 173 12.44 -8.83 35.04
C ALA A 173 11.16 -9.67 34.93
N LEU A 174 11.32 -10.99 34.92
CA LEU A 174 10.22 -11.94 34.86
C LEU A 174 9.74 -12.27 36.28
N PRO A 175 8.44 -12.55 36.47
CA PRO A 175 7.94 -13.08 37.73
C PRO A 175 8.55 -14.45 38.05
N ALA A 176 8.64 -14.78 39.33
CA ALA A 176 9.07 -16.11 39.78
C ALA A 176 8.06 -17.18 39.29
N ASN A 177 8.54 -18.40 39.00
CA ASN A 177 7.75 -19.57 38.54
C ASN A 177 7.26 -19.51 37.09
N VAL A 178 8.20 -19.55 36.14
CA VAL A 178 7.92 -19.63 34.70
C VAL A 178 8.11 -21.05 34.16
N SER A 179 7.03 -21.70 33.72
CA SER A 179 7.09 -22.99 33.02
C SER A 179 7.10 -22.78 31.50
N LYS A 180 8.18 -23.20 30.83
CA LYS A 180 8.36 -23.01 29.38
C LYS A 180 7.56 -24.04 28.60
N LEU A 181 6.79 -23.59 27.60
CA LEU A 181 5.88 -24.45 26.84
C LEU A 181 6.36 -24.70 25.40
N ASN A 182 6.76 -23.68 24.62
CA ASN A 182 7.41 -23.76 23.29
C ASN A 182 7.72 -22.34 22.68
N THR A 183 8.63 -22.24 21.70
CA THR A 183 8.95 -20.97 20.98
C THR A 183 8.03 -20.72 19.79
N VAL A 184 7.48 -19.50 19.62
CA VAL A 184 6.70 -19.13 18.42
C VAL A 184 7.14 -17.77 17.85
N SER A 185 7.07 -17.64 16.52
CA SER A 185 7.34 -16.38 15.81
C SER A 185 6.08 -15.88 15.12
N SER A 186 5.85 -14.57 15.09
CA SER A 186 4.78 -13.94 14.29
C SER A 186 5.25 -12.63 13.67
N SER A 187 4.98 -12.46 12.38
CA SER A 187 5.13 -11.20 11.65
C SER A 187 3.75 -10.68 11.25
N ARG A 188 3.52 -9.37 11.41
CA ARG A 188 2.39 -8.66 10.79
C ARG A 188 2.84 -7.34 10.18
N ILE A 189 2.13 -6.98 9.14
CA ILE A 189 2.36 -5.80 8.30
C ILE A 189 1.01 -5.07 8.22
N THR A 190 1.02 -3.76 8.43
CA THR A 190 -0.19 -2.94 8.50
C THR A 190 -0.13 -1.78 7.48
N HIS A 191 -1.21 -1.60 6.72
CA HIS A 191 -1.35 -0.47 5.77
C HIS A 191 -1.80 0.78 6.51
N ASN A 192 -1.15 1.91 6.24
CA ASN A 192 -1.47 3.19 6.86
C ASN A 192 -2.51 3.94 6.01
N GLU A 193 -3.77 3.99 6.45
CA GLU A 193 -4.66 5.12 6.11
C GLU A 193 -4.26 6.32 6.98
N GLU A 194 -4.49 7.56 6.53
CA GLU A 194 -3.99 8.84 7.10
C GLU A 194 -3.94 8.91 8.64
N VAL A 195 -2.86 8.37 9.22
CA VAL A 195 -2.64 8.18 10.65
C VAL A 195 -1.18 8.57 10.92
N SER A 196 -0.93 9.25 12.05
CA SER A 196 0.41 9.73 12.41
C SER A 196 1.44 8.59 12.41
N ASP A 197 2.71 8.87 12.10
CA ASP A 197 3.76 7.86 12.08
C ASP A 197 3.85 7.09 13.42
N GLU A 198 3.57 7.78 14.53
CA GLU A 198 3.48 7.20 15.88
C GLU A 198 2.29 6.23 16.03
N ASP A 199 1.10 6.63 15.61
CA ASP A 199 -0.11 5.80 15.70
C ASP A 199 -0.05 4.60 14.75
N ALA A 200 0.58 4.75 13.58
CA ALA A 200 0.86 3.65 12.66
C ALA A 200 1.81 2.62 13.28
N CYS A 201 2.85 3.08 14.00
CA CYS A 201 3.76 2.21 14.74
C CYS A 201 3.06 1.47 15.88
N PHE A 202 2.20 2.16 16.64
CA PHE A 202 1.40 1.52 17.68
C PHE A 202 0.43 0.50 17.10
N TRP A 203 -0.25 0.80 15.98
CA TRP A 203 -1.18 -0.13 15.35
C TRP A 203 -0.46 -1.39 14.83
N ALA A 204 0.72 -1.22 14.23
CA ALA A 204 1.57 -2.34 13.81
C ALA A 204 1.96 -3.23 15.01
N LEU A 205 2.43 -2.64 16.10
CA LEU A 205 2.75 -3.36 17.34
C LEU A 205 1.53 -4.09 17.90
N GLN A 206 0.41 -3.39 18.04
CA GLN A 206 -0.86 -3.90 18.57
C GLN A 206 -1.35 -5.13 17.78
N SER A 207 -1.29 -5.07 16.45
CA SER A 207 -1.68 -6.18 15.58
C SER A 207 -0.82 -7.43 15.80
N THR A 208 0.49 -7.24 16.04
CA THR A 208 1.44 -8.32 16.33
C THR A 208 1.21 -8.90 17.73
N LEU A 209 0.98 -8.05 18.74
CA LEU A 209 0.67 -8.50 20.11
C LEU A 209 -0.64 -9.31 20.16
N ALA A 210 -1.67 -8.90 19.44
CA ALA A 210 -2.93 -9.64 19.34
C ALA A 210 -2.72 -11.05 18.75
N THR A 211 -1.82 -11.16 17.77
CA THR A 211 -1.44 -12.45 17.16
C THR A 211 -0.72 -13.34 18.18
N LEU A 212 0.22 -12.77 18.95
CA LEU A 212 0.92 -13.47 20.01
C LEU A 212 -0.03 -13.92 21.14
N GLN A 213 -1.00 -13.09 21.54
CA GLN A 213 -2.04 -13.46 22.50
C GLN A 213 -2.83 -14.68 22.02
N SER A 214 -3.28 -14.67 20.77
CA SER A 214 -4.02 -15.80 20.19
C SER A 214 -3.18 -17.09 20.18
N LYS A 215 -1.89 -16.99 19.81
CA LYS A 215 -0.96 -18.14 19.85
C LYS A 215 -0.71 -18.64 21.27
N ALA A 216 -0.49 -17.73 22.23
CA ALA A 216 -0.28 -18.07 23.63
C ALA A 216 -1.48 -18.84 24.18
N LYS A 217 -2.69 -18.30 24.03
CA LYS A 217 -3.94 -18.96 24.46
C LYS A 217 -4.12 -20.33 23.82
N LYS A 218 -3.90 -20.44 22.50
CA LYS A 218 -4.00 -21.73 21.79
C LYS A 218 -3.00 -22.76 22.31
N ALA A 219 -1.83 -22.32 22.76
CA ALA A 219 -0.81 -23.17 23.37
C ALA A 219 -1.00 -23.38 24.89
N GLY A 220 -2.06 -22.83 25.49
CA GLY A 220 -2.28 -22.87 26.94
C GLY A 220 -1.26 -22.05 27.75
N ALA A 221 -0.59 -21.10 27.12
CA ALA A 221 0.32 -20.14 27.74
C ALA A 221 -0.46 -18.89 28.17
N ASN A 222 -0.06 -18.29 29.30
CA ASN A 222 -0.61 -17.02 29.80
C ASN A 222 0.43 -15.88 29.75
N ALA A 223 1.59 -16.13 29.15
CA ALA A 223 2.57 -15.09 28.90
C ALA A 223 3.44 -15.36 27.67
N VAL A 224 3.96 -14.27 27.11
CA VAL A 224 4.97 -14.26 26.06
C VAL A 224 6.16 -13.45 26.58
N ILE A 225 7.30 -14.12 26.71
CA ILE A 225 8.54 -13.53 27.24
C ILE A 225 9.60 -13.46 26.14
N ASN A 226 10.74 -12.83 26.46
CA ASN A 226 11.87 -12.68 25.54
C ASN A 226 11.43 -12.07 24.20
N ILE A 227 10.51 -11.10 24.25
CA ILE A 227 10.00 -10.46 23.06
C ILE A 227 11.13 -9.67 22.42
N ALA A 228 11.52 -10.09 21.21
CA ALA A 228 12.64 -9.57 20.44
C ALA A 228 12.25 -9.32 18.97
N GLY A 229 12.94 -8.41 18.29
CA GLY A 229 12.74 -8.08 16.88
C GLY A 229 13.27 -9.19 15.98
N ALA A 230 12.55 -9.60 14.93
CA ALA A 230 13.01 -10.65 14.02
C ALA A 230 13.73 -10.06 12.79
N GLY A 231 14.98 -9.59 12.97
CA GLY A 231 15.82 -9.06 11.89
C GLY A 231 17.30 -9.00 12.27
N LYS A 232 18.19 -8.68 11.32
CA LYS A 232 19.67 -8.58 11.53
C LYS A 232 20.12 -7.45 12.48
N ARG A 233 19.20 -6.66 13.02
CA ARG A 233 19.48 -5.60 13.98
C ARG A 233 18.60 -5.89 15.18
N ASP A 234 19.24 -6.44 16.20
CA ASP A 234 18.60 -6.88 17.44
C ASP A 234 17.94 -5.69 18.14
N LEU A 235 16.83 -5.92 18.84
CA LEU A 235 16.32 -4.93 19.78
C LEU A 235 17.42 -4.62 20.78
N SER A 236 17.67 -3.34 21.04
CA SER A 236 18.38 -2.97 22.25
C SER A 236 17.54 -3.46 23.42
N SER A 237 18.06 -4.45 24.15
CA SER A 237 17.48 -5.05 25.36
C SER A 237 17.32 -4.07 26.53
N ASP A 238 17.79 -2.82 26.37
CA ASP A 238 18.18 -1.99 27.51
C ASP A 238 17.26 -0.80 27.80
N SER A 239 16.17 -0.58 27.04
CA SER A 239 15.39 0.68 27.19
C SER A 239 13.87 0.59 27.21
N GLY A 240 13.29 -0.62 27.29
CA GLY A 240 11.82 -0.77 27.33
C GLY A 240 11.10 -0.25 26.06
N SER A 241 11.86 -0.07 24.98
CA SER A 241 11.40 0.53 23.73
C SER A 241 11.51 -0.48 22.58
N TYR A 242 10.63 -0.37 21.59
CA TYR A 242 10.68 -1.17 20.37
C TYR A 242 11.07 -0.28 19.19
N GLN A 243 11.89 -0.83 18.29
CA GLN A 243 12.25 -0.16 17.05
C GLN A 243 11.06 -0.23 16.09
N CYS A 244 10.51 0.93 15.74
CA CYS A 244 9.58 1.05 14.64
C CYS A 244 10.30 1.62 13.41
N LEU A 245 10.08 1.00 12.27
CA LEU A 245 10.50 1.52 10.98
C LEU A 245 9.28 2.10 10.28
N PRO A 246 9.02 3.42 10.42
CA PRO A 246 8.02 4.07 9.59
C PRO A 246 8.48 3.97 8.14
N LYS A 247 7.73 3.27 7.29
CA LYS A 247 7.93 3.34 5.83
C LYS A 247 6.82 4.18 5.24
N VAL A 248 7.13 4.86 4.14
CA VAL A 248 6.12 5.43 3.25
C VAL A 248 5.14 4.29 2.91
N GLN A 249 3.90 4.39 3.43
CA GLN A 249 2.76 3.46 3.30
C GLN A 249 2.60 2.31 4.33
N VAL A 250 3.63 1.90 5.08
CA VAL A 250 3.53 0.71 5.98
C VAL A 250 4.43 0.85 7.20
N SER A 251 3.86 0.77 8.40
CA SER A 251 4.63 0.52 9.63
C SER A 251 4.64 -0.97 9.93
N GLY A 252 5.80 -1.54 10.30
CA GLY A 252 5.93 -2.98 10.52
C GLY A 252 6.80 -3.30 11.73
N VAL A 253 6.26 -4.12 12.65
CA VAL A 253 6.98 -4.64 13.81
C VAL A 253 6.98 -6.16 13.72
N VAL A 254 8.17 -6.76 13.61
CA VAL A 254 8.31 -8.22 13.60
C VAL A 254 8.81 -8.68 14.96
N LEU A 255 7.96 -9.37 15.72
CA LEU A 255 8.30 -9.84 17.07
C LEU A 255 8.40 -11.37 17.14
N ARG A 256 9.42 -11.86 17.85
CA ARG A 256 9.56 -13.25 18.32
C ARG A 256 9.43 -13.25 19.82
N GLY A 257 8.86 -14.31 20.38
CA GLY A 257 8.81 -14.50 21.83
C GLY A 257 8.63 -15.97 22.20
N GLU A 258 8.89 -16.29 23.46
CA GLU A 258 8.70 -17.62 24.02
C GLU A 258 7.35 -17.69 24.73
N LEU A 259 6.55 -18.72 24.43
CA LEU A 259 5.28 -18.96 25.12
C LEU A 259 5.56 -19.66 26.44
N VAL A 260 5.07 -19.07 27.51
CA VAL A 260 5.27 -19.59 28.86
C VAL A 260 3.99 -19.52 29.66
N ARG A 261 3.94 -20.32 30.72
CA ARG A 261 2.93 -20.20 31.75
C ARG A 261 3.59 -19.73 33.04
N ILE A 262 3.11 -18.60 33.54
CA ILE A 262 3.46 -18.02 34.83
C ILE A 262 2.41 -18.53 35.83
N GLU A 263 2.88 -19.05 36.96
CA GLU A 263 2.03 -19.54 38.06
C GLU A 263 1.64 -18.43 39.03
#